data_AF-A0A6A4I184-F1
#
_entry.id   AF-A0A6A4I184-F1
#
_cell.length_a   1.000
_cell.length_b   1.000
_cell.length_c   1.000
_cell.angle_alpha   90.00
_cell.angle_beta   90.00
_cell.angle_gamma   90.00
#
_symmetry.space_group_name_H-M   'P 1'
#
loop_
_entity.id
_entity.type
_entity.pdbx_description
1 polymer ?
#
loop_
_entity_poly.entity_id
_entity_poly.type
_entity_poly.pdbx_seq_one_letter_code
_entity_poly.pdbx_strand_id
1 'polypeptide(L)'
;MHLIIGTGNVGLPLSRLFHTSNIPALSTSRAGNAASDIIQSIFMTPPPSIDMVQAMKPFIDFAAKEKGVKRFVLLSSSLVPPLGGIVHGAVHKYISELGVEYAAIRPSWFFQNFHPPAPGFVFYADPENGTVISSTGSGKVGFVDARDIAESAFRAMTEKEPLNGSYIVFGPELLTYTDVAKILSSVTGRSITHRNLSRSEFEEHAKRVIPHTEAITTVEDMLRNGAEERLFLDGGAEDGKEKEVIWKGKRSFQIYAEEIKDVWMN
;
A
#
# COMPACT_ATOMS: atom_id res chain seq x y z
N MET A 1 11.73 -7.34 -20.59
CA MET A 1 11.81 -6.06 -19.85
C MET A 1 10.59 -5.90 -18.97
N HIS A 2 10.68 -5.15 -17.87
CA HIS A 2 9.58 -4.90 -16.94
C HIS A 2 9.09 -3.45 -17.03
N LEU A 3 7.81 -3.20 -16.74
CA LEU A 3 7.25 -1.85 -16.68
C LEU A 3 6.70 -1.56 -15.29
N ILE A 4 7.05 -0.41 -14.73
CA ILE A 4 6.60 0.08 -13.42
C ILE A 4 5.80 1.35 -13.64
N ILE A 5 4.50 1.30 -13.35
CA ILE A 5 3.57 2.43 -13.49
C ILE A 5 3.26 3.01 -12.12
N GLY A 6 3.65 4.27 -11.94
CA GLY A 6 3.59 5.02 -10.69
C GLY A 6 4.97 5.05 -10.01
N THR A 7 5.54 6.23 -9.84
CA THR A 7 6.89 6.45 -9.25
C THR A 7 6.81 6.97 -7.80
N GLY A 8 5.68 6.76 -7.12
CA GLY A 8 5.47 7.17 -5.74
C GLY A 8 6.20 6.26 -4.73
N ASN A 9 5.66 6.20 -3.51
CA ASN A 9 6.30 5.53 -2.37
C ASN A 9 6.74 4.08 -2.66
N VAL A 10 5.96 3.29 -3.40
CA VAL A 10 6.28 1.89 -3.74
C VAL A 10 7.08 1.77 -5.05
N GLY A 11 6.71 2.55 -6.07
CA GLY A 11 7.30 2.44 -7.39
C GLY A 11 8.78 2.79 -7.41
N LEU A 12 9.19 3.85 -6.70
CA LEU A 12 10.59 4.25 -6.64
C LEU A 12 11.52 3.16 -6.02
N PRO A 13 11.23 2.59 -4.83
CA PRO A 13 12.03 1.49 -4.30
C PRO A 13 11.95 0.23 -5.19
N LEU A 14 10.82 -0.03 -5.84
CA LEU A 14 10.71 -1.13 -6.81
C LEU A 14 11.67 -0.95 -7.99
N SER A 15 11.73 0.26 -8.58
CA SER A 15 12.69 0.58 -9.64
C SER A 15 14.14 0.37 -9.21
N ARG A 16 14.47 0.71 -7.95
CA ARG A 16 15.80 0.48 -7.38
C ARG A 16 16.13 -1.01 -7.25
N LEU A 17 15.16 -1.86 -6.89
CA LEU A 17 15.35 -3.32 -6.84
C LEU A 17 15.68 -3.90 -8.21
N PHE A 18 14.96 -3.47 -9.27
CA PHE A 18 15.28 -3.86 -10.65
C PHE A 18 16.68 -3.42 -11.08
N HIS A 19 17.02 -2.15 -10.81
CA HIS A 19 18.34 -1.62 -11.15
C HIS A 19 19.48 -2.38 -10.44
N THR A 20 19.37 -2.57 -9.13
CA THR A 20 20.40 -3.26 -8.32
C THR A 20 20.51 -4.75 -8.64
N SER A 21 19.43 -5.38 -9.12
CA SER A 21 19.43 -6.77 -9.58
C SER A 21 19.91 -6.93 -11.03
N ASN A 22 20.26 -5.82 -11.71
CA ASN A 22 20.61 -5.79 -13.12
C ASN A 22 19.53 -6.40 -14.04
N ILE A 23 18.26 -6.20 -13.68
CA ILE A 23 17.09 -6.65 -14.45
C ILE A 23 16.49 -5.44 -15.16
N PRO A 24 16.37 -5.45 -16.52
CA PRO A 24 15.86 -4.30 -17.27
C PRO A 24 14.41 -3.93 -16.91
N ALA A 25 14.20 -2.70 -16.44
CA ALA A 25 12.88 -2.15 -16.16
C ALA A 25 12.76 -0.68 -16.60
N LEU A 26 11.59 -0.32 -17.13
CA LEU A 26 11.19 1.06 -17.38
C LEU A 26 10.24 1.53 -16.29
N SER A 27 10.43 2.75 -15.82
CA SER A 27 9.56 3.38 -14.82
C SER A 27 8.90 4.62 -15.41
N THR A 28 7.59 4.72 -15.27
CA THR A 28 6.81 5.84 -15.81
C THR A 28 5.76 6.30 -14.83
N SER A 29 5.51 7.60 -14.77
CA SER A 29 4.42 8.19 -13.98
C SER A 29 3.05 8.05 -14.65
N ARG A 30 3.01 7.75 -15.96
CA ARG A 30 1.78 7.54 -16.75
C ARG A 30 1.93 6.36 -17.70
N ALA A 31 0.84 5.65 -17.99
CA ALA A 31 0.81 4.68 -19.07
C ALA A 31 1.07 5.40 -20.40
N GLY A 32 2.25 5.20 -20.99
CA GLY A 32 2.68 5.77 -22.25
C GLY A 32 3.41 4.71 -23.08
N ASN A 33 3.62 4.99 -24.37
CA ASN A 33 4.25 4.06 -25.32
C ASN A 33 5.69 3.72 -24.91
N ALA A 34 5.86 2.58 -24.23
CA ALA A 34 7.18 2.00 -23.96
C ALA A 34 7.79 1.47 -25.27
N ALA A 35 9.08 1.76 -25.47
CA ALA A 35 9.83 1.45 -26.69
C ALA A 35 10.23 -0.04 -26.79
N SER A 36 10.18 -0.53 -28.04
CA SER A 36 10.79 -1.70 -28.73
C SER A 36 11.06 -3.06 -28.05
N ASP A 37 11.11 -3.19 -26.73
CA ASP A 37 11.37 -4.46 -26.06
C ASP A 37 10.08 -5.12 -25.57
N ILE A 38 10.02 -6.46 -25.65
CA ILE A 38 8.87 -7.24 -25.16
C ILE A 38 8.76 -7.04 -23.63
N ILE A 39 7.66 -6.42 -23.21
CA ILE A 39 7.30 -6.24 -21.80
C ILE A 39 6.76 -7.57 -21.27
N GLN A 40 7.45 -8.14 -20.28
CA GLN A 40 7.10 -9.42 -19.67
C GLN A 40 6.09 -9.26 -18.54
N SER A 41 6.30 -8.25 -17.69
CA SER A 41 5.39 -7.93 -16.60
C SER A 41 5.25 -6.44 -16.33
N ILE A 42 4.09 -6.05 -15.78
CA ILE A 42 3.74 -4.67 -15.46
C ILE A 42 3.33 -4.58 -13.99
N PHE A 43 3.94 -3.68 -13.23
CA PHE A 43 3.43 -3.22 -11.94
C PHE A 43 2.57 -1.97 -12.13
N MET A 44 1.40 -1.93 -11.50
CA MET A 44 0.45 -0.83 -11.64
C MET A 44 0.02 -0.30 -10.28
N THR A 45 0.23 1.00 -10.08
CA THR A 45 -0.40 1.77 -9.01
C THR A 45 -1.73 2.33 -9.52
N PRO A 46 -2.88 2.00 -8.89
CA PRO A 46 -4.16 2.55 -9.30
C PRO A 46 -4.23 4.07 -9.12
N PRO A 47 -4.96 4.78 -9.99
CA PRO A 47 -5.22 6.19 -9.81
C PRO A 47 -6.14 6.42 -8.61
N PRO A 48 -6.12 7.62 -7.97
CA PRO A 48 -7.04 7.99 -6.90
C PRO A 48 -8.45 8.28 -7.48
N SER A 49 -9.14 7.23 -7.92
CA SER A 49 -10.47 7.26 -8.52
C SER A 49 -11.36 6.20 -7.88
N ILE A 50 -12.67 6.47 -7.78
CA ILE A 50 -13.65 5.46 -7.35
C ILE A 50 -13.82 4.39 -8.43
N ASP A 51 -13.79 4.79 -9.71
CA ASP A 51 -13.93 3.89 -10.85
C ASP A 51 -12.54 3.50 -11.41
N MET A 52 -11.77 2.80 -10.59
CA MET A 52 -10.41 2.37 -10.95
C MET A 52 -10.41 1.41 -12.14
N VAL A 53 -11.43 0.53 -12.24
CA VAL A 53 -11.53 -0.43 -13.34
C VAL A 53 -11.69 0.27 -14.66
N GLN A 54 -12.64 1.20 -14.80
CA GLN A 54 -12.82 1.89 -16.07
C GLN A 54 -11.58 2.71 -16.45
N ALA A 55 -10.88 3.29 -15.47
CA ALA A 55 -9.66 4.04 -15.74
C ALA A 55 -8.49 3.14 -16.21
N MET A 56 -8.36 1.93 -15.67
CA MET A 56 -7.22 1.05 -15.95
C MET A 56 -7.46 0.07 -17.10
N LYS A 57 -8.72 -0.33 -17.32
CA LYS A 57 -9.12 -1.35 -18.29
C LYS A 57 -8.59 -1.10 -19.72
N PRO A 58 -8.67 0.11 -20.30
CA PRO A 58 -8.16 0.35 -21.65
C PRO A 58 -6.67 0.02 -21.79
N PHE A 59 -5.88 0.39 -20.79
CA PHE A 59 -4.45 0.09 -20.79
C PHE A 59 -4.17 -1.40 -20.58
N ILE A 60 -4.88 -2.05 -19.66
CA ILE A 60 -4.74 -3.48 -19.41
C ILE A 60 -5.07 -4.28 -20.68
N ASP A 61 -6.17 -3.94 -21.36
CA ASP A 61 -6.58 -4.58 -22.61
C ASP A 61 -5.53 -4.41 -23.70
N PHE A 62 -5.03 -3.18 -23.91
CA PHE A 62 -3.97 -2.90 -24.87
C PHE A 62 -2.71 -3.71 -24.57
N ALA A 63 -2.25 -3.71 -23.31
CA ALA A 63 -1.05 -4.43 -22.90
C ALA A 63 -1.19 -5.96 -23.08
N ALA A 64 -2.30 -6.53 -22.64
CA ALA A 64 -2.53 -7.97 -22.70
C ALA A 64 -2.81 -8.46 -24.12
N LYS A 65 -3.74 -7.82 -24.84
CA LYS A 65 -4.28 -8.31 -26.11
C LYS A 65 -3.43 -7.88 -27.31
N GLU A 66 -2.93 -6.64 -27.32
CA GLU A 66 -2.20 -6.09 -28.46
C GLU A 66 -0.68 -6.21 -28.32
N LYS A 67 -0.17 -6.13 -27.08
CA LYS A 67 1.28 -6.21 -26.79
C LYS A 67 1.74 -7.56 -26.24
N GLY A 68 0.80 -8.46 -25.93
CA GLY A 68 1.12 -9.82 -25.47
C GLY A 68 1.78 -9.88 -24.10
N VAL A 69 1.57 -8.86 -23.25
CA VAL A 69 2.06 -8.84 -21.87
C VAL A 69 1.39 -9.97 -21.09
N LYS A 70 2.21 -10.81 -20.45
CA LYS A 70 1.73 -12.03 -19.80
C LYS A 70 1.41 -11.87 -18.32
N ARG A 71 2.01 -10.88 -17.64
CA ARG A 71 1.93 -10.78 -16.18
C ARG A 71 1.62 -9.37 -15.68
N PHE A 72 0.64 -9.27 -14.79
CA PHE A 72 0.21 -8.01 -14.19
C PHE A 72 0.26 -8.06 -12.67
N VAL A 73 0.93 -7.09 -12.05
CA VAL A 73 1.05 -6.94 -10.61
C VAL A 73 0.35 -5.64 -10.19
N LEU A 74 -0.69 -5.76 -9.39
CA LEU A 74 -1.54 -4.63 -8.98
C LEU A 74 -1.22 -4.23 -7.54
N LEU A 75 -0.92 -2.96 -7.29
CA LEU A 75 -0.98 -2.42 -5.92
C LEU A 75 -2.43 -2.29 -5.50
N SER A 76 -2.78 -2.90 -4.37
CA SER A 76 -4.12 -3.00 -3.78
C SER A 76 -4.05 -2.62 -2.29
N SER A 77 -4.92 -3.17 -1.45
CA SER A 77 -4.96 -2.94 -0.01
C SER A 77 -5.42 -4.20 0.75
N SER A 78 -4.90 -4.41 1.96
CA SER A 78 -5.22 -5.53 2.86
C SER A 78 -6.72 -5.69 3.12
N LEU A 79 -7.41 -4.58 3.43
CA LEU A 79 -8.83 -4.56 3.80
C LEU A 79 -9.78 -4.57 2.59
N VAL A 80 -9.26 -4.50 1.36
CA VAL A 80 -10.07 -4.70 0.17
C VAL A 80 -10.18 -6.21 -0.08
N PRO A 81 -11.41 -6.77 -0.15
CA PRO A 81 -11.59 -8.19 -0.43
C PRO A 81 -10.94 -8.61 -1.76
N PRO A 82 -10.37 -9.82 -1.83
CA PRO A 82 -9.89 -10.36 -3.09
C PRO A 82 -11.03 -10.57 -4.10
N LEU A 83 -10.71 -10.49 -5.39
CA LEU A 83 -11.58 -10.83 -6.52
C LEU A 83 -13.02 -10.26 -6.46
N GLY A 84 -13.20 -9.04 -5.95
CA GLY A 84 -14.52 -8.42 -5.85
C GLY A 84 -14.54 -7.06 -5.16
N GLY A 85 -15.72 -6.58 -4.82
CA GLY A 85 -15.90 -5.26 -4.21
C GLY A 85 -15.74 -4.09 -5.19
N ILE A 86 -15.39 -2.93 -4.65
CA ILE A 86 -15.16 -1.68 -5.39
C ILE A 86 -13.65 -1.39 -5.50
N VAL A 87 -13.29 -0.33 -6.24
CA VAL A 87 -11.90 0.17 -6.33
C VAL A 87 -10.90 -0.90 -6.80
N HIS A 88 -9.81 -1.11 -6.07
CA HIS A 88 -8.76 -2.09 -6.30
C HIS A 88 -9.28 -3.53 -6.53
N GLY A 89 -10.28 -3.97 -5.76
CA GLY A 89 -10.74 -5.36 -5.82
C GLY A 89 -11.48 -5.67 -7.13
N ALA A 90 -12.15 -4.67 -7.71
CA ALA A 90 -12.75 -4.78 -9.03
C ALA A 90 -11.69 -4.85 -10.15
N VAL A 91 -10.55 -4.15 -10.00
CA VAL A 91 -9.41 -4.26 -10.94
C VAL A 91 -8.75 -5.61 -10.81
N HIS A 92 -8.58 -6.10 -9.58
CA HIS A 92 -8.02 -7.42 -9.30
C HIS A 92 -8.86 -8.51 -9.96
N LYS A 93 -10.18 -8.50 -9.75
CA LYS A 93 -11.12 -9.42 -10.41
C LYS A 93 -10.97 -9.36 -11.92
N TYR A 94 -10.98 -8.15 -12.49
CA TYR A 94 -10.84 -7.97 -13.93
C TYR A 94 -9.57 -8.64 -14.48
N ILE A 95 -8.41 -8.39 -13.86
CA ILE A 95 -7.14 -8.99 -14.28
C ILE A 95 -7.17 -10.52 -14.16
N SER A 96 -7.72 -11.05 -13.07
CA SER A 96 -7.80 -12.51 -12.84
C SER A 96 -8.62 -13.25 -13.91
N GLU A 97 -9.62 -12.59 -14.50
CA GLU A 97 -10.52 -13.15 -15.51
C GLU A 97 -9.95 -13.06 -16.93
N LEU A 98 -8.83 -12.35 -17.15
CA LEU A 98 -8.20 -12.20 -18.48
C LEU A 98 -7.38 -13.42 -18.92
N GLY A 99 -7.15 -14.40 -18.04
CA GLY A 99 -6.30 -15.56 -18.35
C GLY A 99 -4.80 -15.21 -18.44
N VAL A 100 -4.40 -14.11 -17.81
CA VAL A 100 -2.99 -13.68 -17.66
C VAL A 100 -2.45 -14.11 -16.30
N GLU A 101 -1.13 -14.13 -16.16
CA GLU A 101 -0.50 -14.27 -14.85
C GLU A 101 -0.75 -13.01 -14.02
N TYR A 102 -1.04 -13.17 -12.72
CA TYR A 102 -1.35 -12.01 -11.89
C TYR A 102 -0.87 -12.13 -10.46
N ALA A 103 -0.72 -10.96 -9.83
CA ALA A 103 -0.62 -10.84 -8.38
C ALA A 103 -1.23 -9.53 -7.89
N ALA A 104 -2.01 -9.57 -6.82
CA ALA A 104 -2.37 -8.37 -6.07
C ALA A 104 -1.45 -8.20 -4.86
N ILE A 105 -0.81 -7.04 -4.76
CA ILE A 105 0.00 -6.65 -3.60
C ILE A 105 -0.91 -5.85 -2.68
N ARG A 106 -1.29 -6.43 -1.54
CA ARG A 106 -2.28 -5.92 -0.60
C ARG A 106 -1.62 -5.48 0.69
N PRO A 107 -0.93 -4.34 0.71
CA PRO A 107 -0.32 -3.82 1.92
C PRO A 107 -1.35 -3.37 2.94
N SER A 108 -0.94 -3.44 4.20
CA SER A 108 -1.57 -2.74 5.32
C SER A 108 -1.20 -1.25 5.31
N TRP A 109 -1.17 -0.58 6.47
CA TRP A 109 -0.91 0.86 6.57
C TRP A 109 0.55 1.20 6.35
N PHE A 110 0.80 2.20 5.52
CA PHE A 110 2.16 2.60 5.19
C PHE A 110 2.82 3.33 6.36
N PHE A 111 4.10 3.04 6.61
CA PHE A 111 4.95 3.88 7.46
C PHE A 111 5.01 5.32 6.98
N GLN A 112 4.97 5.53 5.66
CA GLN A 112 4.98 6.85 5.02
C GLN A 112 3.81 7.76 5.43
N ASN A 113 2.78 7.22 6.07
CA ASN A 113 1.70 8.00 6.66
C ASN A 113 2.16 8.89 7.82
N PHE A 114 3.35 8.64 8.38
CA PHE A 114 3.94 9.41 9.47
C PHE A 114 5.04 10.39 9.01
N HIS A 115 5.20 10.56 7.70
CA HIS A 115 6.12 11.52 7.11
C HIS A 115 5.34 12.39 6.11
N PRO A 116 4.77 13.53 6.55
CA PRO A 116 4.00 14.38 5.66
C PRO A 116 4.90 14.91 4.52
N PRO A 117 4.49 14.79 3.24
CA PRO A 117 5.31 15.19 2.10
C PRO A 117 5.45 16.72 1.94
N ALA A 118 4.64 17.50 2.67
CA ALA A 118 4.70 18.96 2.73
C ALA A 118 4.13 19.48 4.06
N PRO A 119 4.58 20.65 4.57
CA PRO A 119 3.95 21.34 5.68
C PRO A 119 2.45 21.56 5.43
N GLY A 120 1.62 21.26 6.43
CA GLY A 120 0.15 21.35 6.32
C GLY A 120 -0.56 20.12 5.71
N PHE A 121 0.18 19.07 5.33
CA PHE A 121 -0.40 17.84 4.77
C PHE A 121 -0.51 16.74 5.83
N VAL A 122 -1.52 16.83 6.69
CA VAL A 122 -1.62 16.04 7.94
C VAL A 122 -2.85 15.12 7.88
N PHE A 123 -2.65 13.86 7.51
CA PHE A 123 -3.72 12.86 7.63
C PHE A 123 -3.63 12.11 8.96
N TYR A 124 -2.50 11.46 9.23
CA TYR A 124 -2.25 10.71 10.48
C TYR A 124 -1.15 11.31 11.36
N ALA A 125 -0.44 12.32 10.89
CA ALA A 125 0.73 12.87 11.55
C ALA A 125 0.78 14.39 11.44
N ASP A 126 0.94 15.04 12.59
CA ASP A 126 1.15 16.47 12.80
C ASP A 126 2.48 16.66 13.55
N PRO A 127 3.63 16.61 12.84
CA PRO A 127 4.93 16.73 13.47
C PRO A 127 5.13 18.07 14.19
N GLU A 128 4.61 19.16 13.62
CA GLU A 128 4.71 20.50 14.20
C GLU A 128 4.11 20.57 15.61
N ASN A 129 2.99 19.89 15.85
CA ASN A 129 2.37 19.80 17.17
C ASN A 129 2.72 18.53 17.97
N GLY A 130 3.68 17.72 17.49
CA GLY A 130 4.06 16.46 18.14
C GLY A 130 2.88 15.51 18.32
N THR A 131 2.01 15.39 17.31
CA THR A 131 0.76 14.65 17.42
C THR A 131 0.63 13.60 16.31
N VAL A 132 0.26 12.40 16.71
CA VAL A 132 -0.24 11.34 15.84
C VAL A 132 -1.76 11.28 15.99
N ILE A 133 -2.49 11.21 14.89
CA ILE A 133 -3.97 11.28 14.87
C ILE A 133 -4.52 9.96 14.36
N SER A 134 -5.56 9.43 14.99
CA SER A 134 -6.38 8.35 14.44
C SER A 134 -7.79 8.38 15.05
N SER A 135 -8.66 7.47 14.62
CA SER A 135 -9.90 7.12 15.31
C SER A 135 -9.97 5.62 15.64
N THR A 136 -8.82 4.94 15.69
CA THR A 136 -8.73 3.48 15.82
C THR A 136 -8.86 2.98 17.27
N GLY A 137 -8.95 3.85 18.27
CA GLY A 137 -8.95 3.44 19.67
C GLY A 137 -7.68 2.66 20.03
N SER A 138 -7.85 1.42 20.49
CA SER A 138 -6.76 0.48 20.78
C SER A 138 -6.51 -0.54 19.67
N GLY A 139 -7.08 -0.31 18.47
CA GLY A 139 -6.89 -1.19 17.32
C GLY A 139 -5.40 -1.27 16.95
N LYS A 140 -4.94 -2.50 16.66
CA LYS A 140 -3.58 -2.73 16.19
C LYS A 140 -3.53 -2.88 14.68
N VAL A 141 -2.46 -2.35 14.11
CA VAL A 141 -2.23 -2.35 12.67
C VAL A 141 -0.84 -2.91 12.38
N GLY A 142 -0.76 -3.77 11.37
CA GLY A 142 0.50 -4.31 10.87
C GLY A 142 1.19 -3.33 9.92
N PHE A 143 1.50 -2.13 10.40
CA PHE A 143 2.09 -1.07 9.59
C PHE A 143 3.31 -1.57 8.80
N VAL A 144 3.50 -1.09 7.57
CA VAL A 144 4.47 -1.63 6.62
C VAL A 144 5.24 -0.52 5.90
N ASP A 145 6.54 -0.75 5.67
CA ASP A 145 7.37 0.15 4.87
C ASP A 145 7.13 -0.05 3.37
N ALA A 146 7.02 1.03 2.59
CA ALA A 146 6.91 0.93 1.14
C ALA A 146 8.04 0.14 0.45
N ARG A 147 9.22 0.03 1.06
CA ARG A 147 10.31 -0.84 0.61
C ARG A 147 9.98 -2.32 0.76
N ASP A 148 9.33 -2.74 1.85
CA ASP A 148 8.86 -4.12 2.01
C ASP A 148 7.74 -4.45 1.02
N ILE A 149 6.85 -3.48 0.74
CA ILE A 149 5.84 -3.59 -0.32
C ILE A 149 6.50 -3.77 -1.69
N ALA A 150 7.52 -2.96 -1.99
CA ALA A 150 8.27 -3.06 -3.23
C ALA A 150 8.99 -4.41 -3.37
N GLU A 151 9.53 -4.99 -2.29
CA GLU A 151 10.13 -6.33 -2.33
C GLU A 151 9.10 -7.41 -2.69
N SER A 152 7.88 -7.32 -2.16
CA SER A 152 6.79 -8.25 -2.52
C SER A 152 6.35 -8.11 -3.99
N ALA A 153 6.24 -6.87 -4.48
CA ALA A 153 5.95 -6.59 -5.88
C ALA A 153 7.08 -7.09 -6.80
N PHE A 154 8.34 -6.89 -6.41
CA PHE A 154 9.50 -7.36 -7.16
C PHE A 154 9.49 -8.88 -7.29
N ARG A 155 9.23 -9.62 -6.20
CA ARG A 155 9.10 -11.09 -6.25
C ARG A 155 7.95 -11.51 -7.16
N ALA A 156 6.77 -10.90 -7.03
CA ALA A 156 5.64 -11.20 -7.91
C ALA A 156 5.95 -10.97 -9.41
N MET A 157 6.74 -9.93 -9.73
CA MET A 157 7.09 -9.61 -11.11
C MET A 157 8.16 -10.52 -11.72
N THR A 158 9.02 -11.14 -10.90
CA THR A 158 10.27 -11.78 -11.36
C THR A 158 10.37 -13.27 -11.07
N GLU A 159 9.55 -13.82 -10.16
CA GLU A 159 9.58 -15.27 -9.89
C GLU A 159 9.20 -16.08 -11.14
N LYS A 160 9.83 -17.26 -11.27
CA LYS A 160 9.59 -18.15 -12.41
C LYS A 160 8.12 -18.56 -12.49
N GLU A 161 7.59 -19.06 -11.38
CA GLU A 161 6.18 -19.45 -11.27
C GLU A 161 5.35 -18.24 -10.83
N PRO A 162 4.24 -17.92 -11.53
CA PRO A 162 3.37 -16.82 -11.13
C PRO A 162 2.65 -17.15 -9.82
N LEU A 163 2.38 -16.13 -9.01
CA LEU A 163 1.61 -16.30 -7.78
C LEU A 163 0.16 -16.69 -8.08
N ASN A 164 -0.49 -16.01 -9.04
CA ASN A 164 -1.92 -16.12 -9.36
C ASN A 164 -2.79 -16.02 -8.11
N GLY A 165 -2.63 -14.92 -7.39
CA GLY A 165 -3.29 -14.65 -6.11
C GLY A 165 -2.79 -13.35 -5.48
N SER A 166 -2.73 -13.29 -4.16
CA SER A 166 -2.35 -12.07 -3.41
C SER A 166 -1.17 -12.27 -2.48
N TYR A 167 -0.35 -11.23 -2.36
CA TYR A 167 0.47 -11.01 -1.17
C TYR A 167 -0.24 -10.03 -0.23
N ILE A 168 -0.55 -10.45 0.99
CA ILE A 168 -0.99 -9.52 2.05
C ILE A 168 0.26 -9.07 2.80
N VAL A 169 0.58 -7.77 2.75
CA VAL A 169 1.89 -7.27 3.16
C VAL A 169 1.79 -6.47 4.44
N PHE A 170 2.50 -6.94 5.48
CA PHE A 170 2.62 -6.27 6.77
C PHE A 170 4.08 -5.93 7.05
N GLY A 171 4.33 -5.02 7.98
CA GLY A 171 5.62 -4.98 8.67
C GLY A 171 5.77 -6.15 9.65
N PRO A 172 6.87 -6.18 10.42
CA PRO A 172 7.14 -7.26 11.36
C PRO A 172 6.27 -7.22 12.62
N GLU A 173 5.62 -6.10 12.91
CA GLU A 173 5.02 -5.79 14.21
C GLU A 173 3.55 -5.37 14.10
N LEU A 174 2.76 -5.69 15.14
CA LEU A 174 1.43 -5.13 15.36
C LEU A 174 1.54 -3.98 16.35
N LEU A 175 1.18 -2.77 15.92
CA LEU A 175 1.30 -1.56 16.72
C LEU A 175 -0.04 -0.84 16.80
N THR A 176 -0.33 -0.23 17.96
CA THR A 176 -1.35 0.83 18.03
C THR A 176 -0.76 2.16 17.58
N TYR A 177 -1.60 3.14 17.25
CA TYR A 177 -1.15 4.52 17.04
C TYR A 177 -0.51 5.14 18.30
N THR A 178 -0.86 4.64 19.50
CA THR A 178 -0.21 5.00 20.76
C THR A 178 1.23 4.48 20.82
N ASP A 179 1.48 3.26 20.32
CA ASP A 179 2.83 2.68 20.28
C ASP A 179 3.70 3.42 19.25
N VAL A 180 3.13 3.78 18.10
CA VAL A 180 3.78 4.65 17.12
C VAL A 180 4.22 5.97 17.74
N ALA A 181 3.33 6.66 18.47
CA ALA A 181 3.66 7.92 19.14
C ALA A 181 4.77 7.76 20.21
N LYS A 182 4.77 6.63 20.95
CA LYS A 182 5.83 6.32 21.93
C LYS A 182 7.18 6.08 21.25
N ILE A 183 7.21 5.32 20.15
CA ILE A 183 8.42 5.07 19.37
C ILE A 183 9.00 6.38 18.85
N LEU A 184 8.16 7.23 18.23
CA LEU A 184 8.57 8.55 17.77
C LEU A 184 9.09 9.41 18.92
N SER A 185 8.44 9.39 20.09
CA SER A 185 8.90 10.13 21.27
C SER A 185 10.29 9.68 21.73
N SER A 186 10.50 8.36 21.77
CA SER A 186 11.77 7.77 22.18
C SER A 186 12.91 8.13 21.22
N VAL A 187 12.64 8.12 19.91
CA VAL A 187 13.64 8.41 18.87
C VAL A 187 14.00 9.90 18.83
N THR A 188 13.00 10.77 18.93
CA THR A 188 13.20 12.22 18.81
C THR A 188 13.60 12.90 20.11
N GLY A 189 13.35 12.27 21.26
CA GLY A 189 13.46 12.92 22.57
C GLY A 189 12.38 13.99 22.81
N ARG A 190 11.40 14.14 21.90
CA ARG A 190 10.28 15.07 22.00
C ARG A 190 9.04 14.35 22.53
N SER A 191 8.19 15.05 23.28
CA SER A 191 6.89 14.51 23.67
C SER A 191 5.97 14.43 22.45
N ILE A 192 5.76 13.22 21.91
CA ILE A 192 4.82 12.95 20.82
C ILE A 192 3.64 12.14 21.36
N THR A 193 2.43 12.61 21.11
CA THR A 193 1.20 12.03 21.69
C THR A 193 0.27 11.49 20.63
N HIS A 194 -0.48 10.44 20.96
CA HIS A 194 -1.57 9.96 20.12
C HIS A 194 -2.88 10.62 20.54
N ARG A 195 -3.50 11.36 19.61
CA ARG A 195 -4.85 11.89 19.72
C ARG A 195 -5.82 10.94 19.01
N ASN A 196 -6.45 10.09 19.81
CA ASN A 196 -7.55 9.25 19.34
C ASN A 196 -8.85 10.06 19.30
N LEU A 197 -9.24 10.48 18.10
CA LEU A 197 -10.45 11.25 17.84
C LEU A 197 -11.69 10.37 17.87
N SER A 198 -12.85 10.94 18.21
CA SER A 198 -14.13 10.34 17.89
C SER A 198 -14.31 10.21 16.37
N ARG A 199 -15.22 9.32 15.93
CA ARG A 199 -15.50 9.11 14.50
C ARG A 199 -15.87 10.43 13.80
N SER A 200 -16.68 11.28 14.43
CA SER A 200 -17.10 12.57 13.87
C SER A 200 -15.95 13.57 13.79
N GLU A 201 -15.12 13.67 14.83
CA GLU A 201 -13.94 14.55 14.81
C GLU A 201 -12.93 14.11 13.76
N PHE A 202 -12.74 12.80 13.59
CA PHE A 202 -11.88 12.27 12.53
C PHE A 202 -12.45 12.55 11.14
N GLU A 203 -13.76 12.45 10.95
CA GLU A 203 -14.41 12.82 9.70
C GLU A 203 -14.18 14.30 9.36
N GLU A 204 -14.36 15.20 10.33
CA GLU A 204 -14.08 16.64 10.17
C GLU A 204 -12.61 16.91 9.87
N HIS A 205 -11.70 16.18 10.54
CA HIS A 205 -10.27 16.25 10.25
C HIS A 205 -9.96 15.81 8.82
N ALA A 206 -10.50 14.65 8.39
CA ALA A 206 -10.28 14.10 7.06
C ALA A 206 -10.84 15.00 5.94
N LYS A 207 -11.94 15.74 6.17
CA LYS A 207 -12.54 16.68 5.20
C LYS A 207 -11.58 17.79 4.77
N ARG A 208 -10.56 18.09 5.57
CA ARG A 208 -9.52 19.08 5.23
C ARG A 208 -8.56 18.58 4.16
N VAL A 209 -8.48 17.26 3.96
CA VAL A 209 -7.44 16.61 3.15
C VAL A 209 -8.02 15.87 1.95
N ILE A 210 -9.13 15.15 2.13
CA ILE A 210 -9.73 14.34 1.07
C ILE A 210 -11.22 14.65 0.88
N PRO A 211 -11.70 14.68 -0.37
CA PRO A 211 -13.13 14.67 -0.63
C PRO A 211 -13.71 13.28 -0.29
N HIS A 212 -14.97 13.22 0.16
CA HIS A 212 -15.70 11.97 0.47
C HIS A 212 -15.04 11.11 1.56
N THR A 213 -15.18 11.53 2.82
CA THR A 213 -14.53 10.92 4.00
C THR A 213 -15.17 9.63 4.53
N GLU A 214 -16.34 9.24 4.04
CA GLU A 214 -17.09 8.06 4.51
C GLU A 214 -16.28 6.76 4.39
N ALA A 215 -15.51 6.63 3.31
CA ALA A 215 -14.67 5.46 3.08
C ALA A 215 -13.58 5.35 4.15
N ILE A 216 -12.89 6.45 4.46
CA ILE A 216 -11.82 6.40 5.48
C ILE A 216 -12.39 6.23 6.89
N THR A 217 -13.51 6.87 7.24
CA THR A 217 -14.09 6.70 8.58
C THR A 217 -14.58 5.27 8.81
N THR A 218 -15.13 4.63 7.77
CA THR A 218 -15.49 3.21 7.81
C THR A 218 -14.25 2.33 8.02
N VAL A 219 -13.17 2.65 7.33
CA VAL A 219 -11.89 1.96 7.49
C VAL A 219 -11.33 2.12 8.92
N GLU A 220 -11.37 3.31 9.49
CA GLU A 220 -10.99 3.55 10.89
C GLU A 220 -11.82 2.70 11.86
N ASP A 221 -13.13 2.59 11.62
CA ASP A 221 -14.00 1.71 12.41
C ASP A 221 -13.60 0.24 12.27
N MET A 222 -13.21 -0.22 11.07
CA MET A 222 -12.71 -1.57 10.86
C MET A 222 -11.41 -1.82 11.63
N LEU A 223 -10.48 -0.86 11.61
CA LEU A 223 -9.23 -0.91 12.38
C LEU A 223 -9.51 -0.96 13.89
N ARG A 224 -10.43 -0.11 14.37
CA ARG A 224 -10.87 -0.10 15.78
C ARG A 224 -11.42 -1.46 16.22
N ASN A 225 -12.13 -2.14 15.32
CA ASN A 225 -12.70 -3.46 15.56
C ASN A 225 -11.73 -4.61 15.21
N GLY A 226 -10.42 -4.35 15.08
CA GLY A 226 -9.39 -5.38 14.96
C GLY A 226 -9.31 -6.08 13.60
N ALA A 227 -9.78 -5.46 12.51
CA ALA A 227 -9.74 -6.07 11.18
C ALA A 227 -8.31 -6.41 10.72
N GLU A 228 -7.36 -5.49 10.92
CA GLU A 228 -5.94 -5.73 10.58
C GLU A 228 -5.26 -6.69 11.54
N GLU A 229 -5.59 -6.65 12.84
CA GLU A 229 -5.04 -7.60 13.82
C GLU A 229 -5.42 -9.04 13.47
N ARG A 230 -6.69 -9.29 13.08
CA ARG A 230 -7.13 -10.60 12.57
C ARG A 230 -6.37 -11.03 11.32
N LEU A 231 -6.27 -10.17 10.30
CA LEU A 231 -5.53 -10.51 9.08
C LEU A 231 -4.04 -10.77 9.34
N PHE A 232 -3.45 -10.07 10.31
CA PHE A 232 -2.04 -10.23 10.66
C PHE A 232 -1.76 -11.56 11.35
N LEU A 233 -2.66 -12.01 12.23
CA LEU A 233 -2.51 -13.21 13.06
C LEU A 233 -3.03 -14.47 12.37
N ASP A 234 -4.23 -14.38 11.81
CA ASP A 234 -4.98 -15.52 11.28
C ASP A 234 -4.75 -15.70 9.77
N GLY A 235 -4.22 -14.68 9.09
CA GLY A 235 -3.98 -14.68 7.66
C GLY A 235 -5.16 -14.15 6.83
N GLY A 236 -5.12 -14.43 5.53
CA GLY A 236 -6.23 -14.13 4.61
C GLY A 236 -7.47 -14.99 4.87
N ALA A 237 -8.56 -14.75 4.15
CA ALA A 237 -9.74 -15.59 4.27
C ALA A 237 -9.44 -16.98 3.69
N GLU A 238 -9.50 -18.04 4.51
CA GLU A 238 -9.43 -19.43 4.03
C GLU A 238 -10.73 -19.86 3.33
N ASP A 239 -11.29 -19.00 2.47
CA ASP A 239 -12.50 -19.31 1.70
C ASP A 239 -12.19 -20.03 0.37
N GLY A 240 -10.90 -20.21 0.07
CA GLY A 240 -10.39 -20.95 -1.09
C GLY A 240 -10.60 -20.26 -2.44
N LYS A 241 -11.03 -18.98 -2.46
CA LYS A 241 -11.29 -18.26 -3.71
C LYS A 241 -10.03 -17.89 -4.48
N GLU A 242 -8.94 -17.60 -3.78
CA GLU A 242 -7.62 -17.38 -4.37
C GLU A 242 -6.50 -17.79 -3.42
N LYS A 243 -5.28 -17.88 -3.94
CA LYS A 243 -4.08 -18.08 -3.13
C LYS A 243 -3.71 -16.77 -2.43
N GLU A 244 -3.82 -16.71 -1.11
CA GLU A 244 -3.33 -15.59 -0.31
C GLU A 244 -2.05 -15.99 0.44
N VAL A 245 -1.01 -15.18 0.32
CA VAL A 245 0.28 -15.40 1.01
C VAL A 245 0.59 -14.20 1.89
N ILE A 246 0.85 -14.46 3.17
CA ILE A 246 1.28 -13.42 4.10
C ILE A 246 2.75 -13.09 3.83
N TRP A 247 3.01 -11.82 3.57
CA TRP A 247 4.35 -11.26 3.49
C TRP A 247 4.63 -10.44 4.74
N LYS A 248 5.57 -10.89 5.57
CA LYS A 248 6.10 -10.12 6.70
C LYS A 248 7.35 -9.37 6.26
N GLY A 249 7.24 -8.05 6.20
CA GLY A 249 8.34 -7.13 5.97
C GLY A 249 9.39 -7.21 7.07
N LYS A 250 10.62 -6.78 6.75
CA LYS A 250 11.76 -6.88 7.67
C LYS A 250 12.01 -5.58 8.42
N ARG A 251 11.41 -4.47 7.99
CA ARG A 251 11.70 -3.14 8.53
C ARG A 251 10.73 -2.84 9.66
N SER A 252 11.25 -2.65 10.87
CA SER A 252 10.46 -2.23 12.01
C SER A 252 10.11 -0.75 11.90
N PHE A 253 9.04 -0.35 12.60
CA PHE A 253 8.70 1.07 12.68
C PHE A 253 9.78 1.88 13.43
N GLN A 254 10.48 1.27 14.39
CA GLN A 254 11.64 1.89 15.06
C GLN A 254 12.72 2.33 14.07
N ILE A 255 13.10 1.47 13.13
CA ILE A 255 14.12 1.80 12.11
C ILE A 255 13.61 2.95 11.23
N TYR A 256 12.35 2.89 10.81
CA TYR A 256 11.77 3.95 9.99
C TYR A 256 11.67 5.28 10.76
N ALA A 257 11.31 5.26 12.03
CA ALA A 257 11.22 6.44 12.88
C ALA A 257 12.59 7.16 12.99
N GLU A 258 13.68 6.40 13.10
CA GLU A 258 15.06 6.96 13.07
C GLU A 258 15.37 7.66 11.74
N GLU A 259 14.90 7.11 10.62
CA GLU A 259 15.10 7.71 9.29
C GLU A 259 14.33 9.02 9.10
N ILE A 260 13.19 9.18 9.75
CA ILE A 260 12.32 10.37 9.62
C ILE A 260 12.39 11.31 10.82
N LYS A 261 13.29 11.08 11.79
CA LYS A 261 13.31 11.81 13.06
C LYS A 261 13.41 13.33 12.88
N ASP A 262 14.15 13.79 11.87
CA ASP A 262 14.33 15.21 11.58
C ASP A 262 13.01 15.90 11.22
N VAL A 263 12.05 15.16 10.66
CA VAL A 263 10.69 15.65 10.36
C VAL A 263 9.92 15.95 11.64
N TRP A 264 10.20 15.21 12.72
CA TRP A 264 9.48 15.28 13.99
C TRP A 264 10.20 16.11 15.07
N MET A 265 11.45 16.50 14.83
CA MET A 265 12.21 17.36 15.75
C MET A 265 11.96 18.85 15.55
N ASN A 266 11.41 19.26 14.40
CA ASN A 266 11.14 20.67 14.09
C ASN A 266 9.85 21.20 14.72
#